data_AF-A0A3M1J2Z2-F1
#
_entry.id   AF-A0A3M1J2Z2-F1
#
_cell.length_a   1.000
_cell.length_b   1.000
_cell.length_c   1.000
_cell.angle_alpha   90.00
_cell.angle_beta   90.00
_cell.angle_gamma   90.00
#
_symmetry.space_group_name_H-M   'P 1'
#
loop_
_entity.id
_entity.type
_entity.pdbx_description
1 polymer ?
#
loop_
_entity_poly.entity_id
_entity_poly.type
_entity_poly.pdbx_seq_one_letter_code
_entity_poly.pdbx_strand_id
1 'polypeptide(L)'
;MRPLYIFLLCLLASYIVAAQNPAWTPPDRTLYSASHSVMVKINLAEQDVAGQPNDQLAFFIDGELRGLSSTGDIYEPGFTIHYATIYSNSPFGRPIAIQYYDSNTGIVYDARTTFNFVNGGQFGTFDMPETVFIGEEPDIAISLAAVPDQHTLQGIPFSSIDLEPFLIQSDADPVIWSVTSAPGATAGFTGSMLNVSVDNPGFTGTIPVAIQALEDTDNQYSANTVINYVVGERYAGPRLDVILPMSIALPTVDFEPFDLDDYESTYGGNCLTYTYRAVLDGFYDNEDRPNLQMVRGAQTMSYFVQPTFTDNYVFDHPDDLLYAVINGEVRGEAEPIEQFGQRYFALNVSNNGGTPPIEIYLYSGALRSTLRYPIPMQFNSGGQVGSFDAPAKFDFSPLAVSVGPDGV
;
A
#
# COMPACT_ATOMS: atom_id res chain seq x y z
N MET A 1 44.90 38.80 -75.30
CA MET A 1 43.43 38.73 -75.48
C MET A 1 42.89 37.79 -74.43
N ARG A 2 42.23 38.32 -73.40
CA ARG A 2 41.56 37.59 -72.31
C ARG A 2 40.26 38.36 -71.99
N PRO A 3 39.13 37.67 -71.74
CA PRO A 3 37.82 38.28 -71.81
C PRO A 3 37.38 38.95 -70.50
N LEU A 4 36.56 39.99 -70.67
CA LEU A 4 35.86 40.78 -69.67
C LEU A 4 34.64 40.00 -69.17
N TYR A 5 34.54 39.73 -67.86
CA TYR A 5 33.33 39.19 -67.23
C TYR A 5 32.57 40.31 -66.51
N ILE A 6 31.35 40.57 -66.96
CA ILE A 6 30.37 41.48 -66.36
C ILE A 6 29.65 40.72 -65.25
N PHE A 7 29.70 41.25 -64.02
CA PHE A 7 28.95 40.75 -62.87
C PHE A 7 27.55 41.38 -62.90
N LEU A 8 26.51 40.57 -63.14
CA LEU A 8 25.11 41.00 -63.07
C LEU A 8 24.59 40.73 -61.64
N LEU A 9 24.34 41.81 -60.89
CA LEU A 9 23.77 41.76 -59.54
C LEU A 9 22.24 41.69 -59.65
N CYS A 10 21.64 40.50 -59.46
CA CYS A 10 20.19 40.34 -59.36
C CYS A 10 19.71 40.73 -57.96
N LEU A 11 19.16 41.94 -57.84
CA LEU A 11 18.39 42.40 -56.68
C LEU A 11 17.00 41.75 -56.74
N LEU A 12 16.79 40.69 -55.96
CA LEU A 12 15.48 40.11 -55.67
C LEU A 12 14.77 41.02 -54.67
N ALA A 13 13.91 41.91 -55.17
CA ALA A 13 12.91 42.57 -54.34
C ALA A 13 11.78 41.56 -54.08
N SER A 14 11.79 40.94 -52.90
CA SER A 14 10.65 40.20 -52.36
C SER A 14 9.54 41.20 -52.04
N TYR A 15 8.51 41.24 -52.90
CA TYR A 15 7.26 41.90 -52.59
C TYR A 15 6.58 41.15 -51.46
N ILE A 16 6.45 41.79 -50.30
CA ILE A 16 5.49 41.36 -49.28
C ILE A 16 4.12 41.65 -49.88
N VAL A 17 3.44 40.61 -50.36
CA VAL A 17 2.02 40.70 -50.71
C VAL A 17 1.28 40.75 -49.39
N ALA A 18 0.89 41.95 -48.95
CA ALA A 18 -0.14 42.08 -47.93
C ALA A 18 -1.40 41.38 -48.47
N ALA A 19 -1.94 40.43 -47.71
CA ALA A 19 -3.19 39.78 -48.08
C ALA A 19 -4.27 40.84 -48.32
N GLN A 20 -4.89 40.81 -49.49
CA GLN A 20 -6.03 41.67 -49.80
C GLN A 20 -7.23 41.20 -48.97
N ASN A 21 -8.13 42.13 -48.65
CA ASN A 21 -9.44 41.86 -48.06
C ASN A 21 -10.05 40.58 -48.67
N PRO A 22 -10.67 39.67 -47.88
CA PRO A 22 -11.18 38.37 -48.35
C PRO A 22 -12.22 38.44 -49.48
N ALA A 23 -12.64 39.65 -49.87
CA ALA A 23 -13.67 39.93 -50.86
C ALA A 23 -15.01 39.27 -50.50
N TRP A 24 -15.27 39.10 -49.20
CA TRP A 24 -16.56 38.63 -48.71
C TRP A 24 -17.66 39.61 -49.11
N THR A 25 -18.60 39.12 -49.90
CA THR A 25 -19.78 39.89 -50.31
C THR A 25 -20.97 39.51 -49.42
N PRO A 26 -21.71 40.48 -48.85
CA PRO A 26 -22.92 40.18 -48.12
C PRO A 26 -23.87 39.28 -48.94
N PRO A 27 -24.46 38.23 -48.33
CA PRO A 27 -25.40 37.36 -49.03
C PRO A 27 -26.67 38.11 -49.45
N ASP A 28 -27.19 37.80 -50.63
CA ASP A 28 -28.47 38.34 -51.10
C ASP A 28 -29.64 37.72 -50.31
N ARG A 29 -30.20 38.49 -49.39
CA ARG A 29 -31.34 38.10 -48.55
C ARG A 29 -32.57 37.60 -49.32
N THR A 30 -32.73 37.97 -50.60
CA THR A 30 -33.91 37.58 -51.40
C THR A 30 -33.91 36.11 -51.79
N LEU A 31 -32.76 35.43 -51.65
CA LEU A 31 -32.58 34.02 -51.97
C LEU A 31 -32.91 33.07 -50.81
N TYR A 32 -33.36 33.60 -49.66
CA TYR A 32 -33.52 32.85 -48.42
C TYR A 32 -34.87 33.07 -47.75
N SER A 33 -35.41 32.00 -47.15
CA SER A 33 -36.70 32.03 -46.45
C SER A 33 -36.60 32.12 -44.92
N ALA A 34 -35.40 31.97 -44.35
CA ALA A 34 -35.15 31.97 -42.91
C ALA A 34 -33.96 32.86 -42.54
N SER A 35 -33.95 33.38 -41.31
CA SER A 35 -32.88 34.23 -40.78
C SER A 35 -32.59 34.01 -39.30
N HIS A 36 -31.37 34.31 -38.87
CA HIS A 36 -30.90 34.27 -37.47
C HIS A 36 -30.10 35.55 -37.19
N SER A 37 -30.45 36.31 -36.15
CA SER A 37 -29.71 37.51 -35.75
C SER A 37 -28.52 37.19 -34.85
N VAL A 38 -27.41 37.89 -35.06
CA VAL A 38 -26.17 37.69 -34.29
C VAL A 38 -25.69 39.03 -33.77
N MET A 39 -25.36 39.09 -32.48
CA MET A 39 -24.68 40.20 -31.83
C MET A 39 -23.57 39.64 -30.94
N VAL A 40 -22.33 39.87 -31.34
CA VAL A 40 -21.16 39.25 -30.69
C VAL A 40 -20.05 40.25 -30.44
N LYS A 41 -19.25 39.96 -29.43
CA LYS A 41 -17.92 40.55 -29.23
C LYS A 41 -16.85 39.53 -29.57
N ILE A 42 -15.67 40.01 -29.92
CA ILE A 42 -14.55 39.16 -30.30
C ILE A 42 -13.55 39.09 -29.15
N ASN A 43 -13.13 37.86 -28.88
CA ASN A 43 -12.00 37.59 -28.02
C ASN A 43 -10.91 36.92 -28.86
N LEU A 44 -9.79 37.63 -29.03
CA LEU A 44 -8.63 37.15 -29.78
C LEU A 44 -7.53 36.85 -28.79
N ALA A 45 -7.05 35.61 -28.77
CA ALA A 45 -6.00 35.16 -27.85
C ALA A 45 -6.30 35.49 -26.37
N GLU A 46 -7.52 35.17 -25.91
CA GLU A 46 -8.01 35.41 -24.54
C GLU A 46 -8.12 36.90 -24.12
N GLN A 47 -8.01 37.83 -25.06
CA GLN A 47 -8.21 39.25 -24.82
C GLN A 47 -9.42 39.77 -25.58
N ASP A 48 -10.30 40.49 -24.86
CA ASP A 48 -11.37 41.26 -25.50
C ASP A 48 -10.73 42.35 -26.36
N VAL A 49 -10.95 42.30 -27.67
CA VAL A 49 -10.35 43.26 -28.60
C VAL A 49 -11.34 44.38 -28.88
N ALA A 50 -10.86 45.63 -28.78
CA ALA A 50 -11.50 46.76 -29.41
C ALA A 50 -11.38 46.60 -30.95
N GLY A 51 -12.32 45.86 -31.54
CA GLY A 51 -12.35 45.56 -32.98
C GLY A 51 -12.19 46.83 -33.81
N GLN A 52 -11.42 46.75 -34.89
CA GLN A 52 -11.19 47.90 -35.76
C GLN A 52 -12.40 48.16 -36.65
N PRO A 53 -12.62 49.40 -37.12
CA PRO A 53 -13.79 49.75 -37.93
C PRO A 53 -14.00 48.87 -39.18
N ASN A 54 -12.93 48.29 -39.72
CA ASN A 54 -12.94 47.49 -40.95
C ASN A 54 -12.83 45.99 -40.71
N ASP A 55 -12.87 45.53 -39.45
CA ASP A 55 -12.88 44.12 -39.12
C ASP A 55 -14.20 43.47 -39.52
N GLN A 56 -14.16 42.19 -39.91
CA GLN A 56 -15.35 41.49 -40.38
C GLN A 56 -15.43 40.08 -39.80
N LEU A 57 -16.63 39.67 -39.39
CA LEU A 57 -16.99 38.28 -39.14
C LEU A 57 -17.82 37.74 -40.29
N ALA A 58 -17.38 36.62 -40.86
CA ALA A 58 -18.08 35.88 -41.88
C ALA A 58 -18.64 34.58 -41.28
N PHE A 59 -19.89 34.26 -41.61
CA PHE A 59 -20.62 33.12 -41.06
C PHE A 59 -20.96 32.16 -42.18
N PHE A 60 -20.51 30.90 -42.07
CA PHE A 60 -20.64 29.89 -43.10
C PHE A 60 -21.51 28.73 -42.65
N ILE A 61 -22.37 28.24 -43.54
CA ILE A 61 -23.11 26.99 -43.37
C ILE A 61 -22.73 26.09 -44.55
N ASP A 62 -22.17 24.91 -44.25
CA ASP A 62 -21.66 23.96 -45.26
C ASP A 62 -20.67 24.60 -46.25
N GLY A 63 -19.84 25.54 -45.77
CA GLY A 63 -18.83 26.25 -46.56
C GLY A 63 -19.35 27.43 -47.39
N GLU A 64 -20.66 27.71 -47.38
CA GLU A 64 -21.23 28.86 -48.09
C GLU A 64 -21.44 30.05 -47.13
N LEU A 65 -21.03 31.25 -47.55
CA LEU A 65 -21.19 32.48 -46.78
C LEU A 65 -22.68 32.83 -46.63
N ARG A 66 -23.20 32.69 -45.42
CA ARG A 66 -24.62 32.92 -45.07
C ARG A 66 -24.86 34.18 -44.25
N GLY A 67 -23.82 34.77 -43.69
CA GLY A 67 -23.91 36.05 -43.01
C GLY A 67 -22.56 36.76 -43.06
N LEU A 68 -22.60 38.09 -43.11
CA LEU A 68 -21.43 38.94 -42.99
C LEU A 68 -21.75 40.02 -41.98
N SER A 69 -20.89 40.21 -40.98
CA SER A 69 -21.10 41.22 -39.96
C SER A 69 -20.83 42.62 -40.49
N SER A 70 -21.59 43.56 -39.97
CA SER A 70 -21.19 44.96 -39.88
C SER A 70 -20.67 45.25 -38.48
N THR A 71 -19.66 46.11 -38.40
CA THR A 71 -19.14 46.67 -37.16
C THR A 71 -20.10 47.74 -36.63
N GLY A 72 -20.50 47.61 -35.36
CA GLY A 72 -21.27 48.60 -34.62
C GLY A 72 -20.37 49.56 -33.82
N ASP A 73 -20.99 50.47 -33.07
CA ASP A 73 -20.29 51.41 -32.20
C ASP A 73 -19.45 50.69 -31.12
N ILE A 74 -18.34 51.32 -30.72
CA ILE A 74 -17.52 50.89 -29.57
C ILE A 74 -18.39 50.99 -28.31
N TYR A 75 -18.62 49.86 -27.63
CA TYR A 75 -19.33 49.83 -26.36
C TYR A 75 -18.34 50.14 -25.24
N GLU A 76 -18.64 51.12 -24.38
CA GLU A 76 -17.92 51.22 -23.10
C GLU A 76 -18.42 50.11 -22.17
N PRO A 77 -17.54 49.18 -21.72
CA PRO A 77 -16.08 49.31 -21.67
C PRO A 77 -15.35 48.50 -22.77
N GLY A 78 -14.79 49.18 -23.77
CA GLY A 78 -13.61 48.74 -24.52
C GLY A 78 -13.77 47.65 -25.59
N PHE A 79 -14.96 47.21 -25.97
CA PHE A 79 -15.13 46.20 -27.04
C PHE A 79 -16.08 46.68 -28.15
N THR A 80 -15.90 46.12 -29.35
CA THR A 80 -16.75 46.40 -30.53
C THR A 80 -17.80 45.30 -30.67
N ILE A 81 -19.06 45.69 -30.86
CA ILE A 81 -20.13 44.73 -31.15
C ILE A 81 -20.22 44.54 -32.66
N HIS A 82 -20.11 43.29 -33.08
CA HIS A 82 -20.37 42.86 -34.45
C HIS A 82 -21.80 42.36 -34.54
N TYR A 83 -22.57 42.91 -35.48
CA TYR A 83 -23.92 42.46 -35.74
C TYR A 83 -24.04 41.89 -37.15
N ALA A 84 -24.69 40.74 -37.27
CA ALA A 84 -24.92 40.07 -38.54
C ALA A 84 -26.33 39.49 -38.60
N THR A 85 -26.83 39.27 -39.81
CA THR A 85 -27.96 38.37 -40.04
C THR A 85 -27.46 37.22 -40.88
N ILE A 86 -27.67 36.00 -40.38
CA ILE A 86 -27.36 34.77 -41.10
C ILE A 86 -28.63 34.30 -41.79
N TYR A 87 -28.53 33.88 -43.05
CA TYR A 87 -29.66 33.44 -43.86
C TYR A 87 -29.59 31.95 -44.19
N SER A 88 -30.77 31.31 -44.33
CA SER A 88 -30.89 29.91 -44.70
C SER A 88 -32.20 29.64 -45.44
N ASN A 89 -32.27 28.51 -46.14
CA ASN A 89 -33.51 27.95 -46.71
C ASN A 89 -34.06 26.78 -45.87
N SER A 90 -33.46 26.49 -44.72
CA SER A 90 -33.91 25.48 -43.76
C SER A 90 -34.26 26.13 -42.42
N PRO A 91 -35.36 25.73 -41.76
CA PRO A 91 -35.75 26.30 -40.46
C PRO A 91 -34.79 25.95 -39.32
N PHE A 92 -34.00 24.88 -39.48
CA PHE A 92 -32.94 24.44 -38.56
C PHE A 92 -31.72 24.06 -39.39
N GLY A 93 -30.52 24.26 -38.86
CA GLY A 93 -29.30 24.01 -39.61
C GLY A 93 -28.18 23.35 -38.82
N ARG A 94 -27.13 23.05 -39.57
CA ARG A 94 -25.83 22.56 -39.13
C ARG A 94 -25.06 23.64 -38.36
N PRO A 95 -23.95 23.28 -37.68
CA PRO A 95 -23.06 24.26 -37.05
C PRO A 95 -22.62 25.34 -38.05
N ILE A 96 -22.70 26.59 -37.60
CA ILE A 96 -22.18 27.75 -38.29
C ILE A 96 -20.69 27.85 -37.98
N ALA A 97 -19.87 27.82 -39.02
CA ALA A 97 -18.45 28.16 -38.91
C ALA A 97 -18.30 29.69 -39.00
N ILE A 98 -17.41 30.26 -38.19
CA ILE A 98 -17.19 31.70 -38.12
C ILE A 98 -15.73 31.97 -38.48
N GLN A 99 -15.50 32.95 -39.35
CA GLN A 99 -14.16 33.46 -39.67
C GLN A 99 -14.07 34.94 -39.33
N TYR A 100 -12.95 35.36 -38.76
CA TYR A 100 -12.64 36.74 -38.41
C TYR A 100 -11.55 37.28 -39.32
N TYR A 101 -11.81 38.40 -39.96
CA TYR A 101 -10.82 39.17 -40.70
C TYR A 101 -10.36 40.36 -39.84
N ASP A 102 -9.07 40.36 -39.50
CA ASP A 102 -8.38 41.50 -38.88
C ASP A 102 -7.90 42.45 -39.97
N SER A 103 -8.48 43.64 -40.00
CA SER A 103 -8.18 44.64 -41.02
C SER A 103 -6.83 45.34 -40.86
N ASN A 104 -6.21 45.27 -39.67
CA ASN A 104 -4.90 45.84 -39.40
C ASN A 104 -3.77 44.94 -39.91
N THR A 105 -3.91 43.62 -39.71
CA THR A 105 -2.91 42.63 -40.16
C THR A 105 -3.21 42.05 -41.55
N GLY A 106 -4.48 42.12 -41.98
CA GLY A 106 -4.96 41.51 -43.22
C GLY A 106 -5.14 39.99 -43.13
N ILE A 107 -5.13 39.41 -41.93
CA ILE A 107 -5.20 37.97 -41.71
C ILE A 107 -6.65 37.54 -41.46
N VAL A 108 -7.02 36.37 -42.00
CA VAL A 108 -8.27 35.67 -41.68
C VAL A 108 -7.96 34.56 -40.69
N TYR A 109 -8.69 34.55 -39.59
CA TYR A 109 -8.62 33.54 -38.54
C TYR A 109 -9.92 32.75 -38.50
N ASP A 110 -9.84 31.46 -38.24
CA ASP A 110 -11.01 30.66 -37.88
C ASP A 110 -11.36 30.88 -36.40
N ALA A 111 -12.65 30.88 -36.10
CA ALA A 111 -13.13 30.90 -34.73
C ALA A 111 -13.31 29.47 -34.20
N ARG A 112 -12.98 29.25 -32.93
CA ARG A 112 -13.33 28.00 -32.22
C ARG A 112 -14.80 27.98 -31.81
N THR A 113 -15.43 29.16 -31.66
CA THR A 113 -16.86 29.25 -31.37
C THR A 113 -17.71 28.81 -32.57
N THR A 114 -18.63 27.87 -32.34
CA THR A 114 -19.68 27.49 -33.29
C THR A 114 -21.04 27.42 -32.61
N PHE A 115 -22.11 27.62 -33.38
CA PHE A 115 -23.49 27.46 -32.91
C PHE A 115 -24.39 27.01 -34.05
N ASN A 116 -25.54 26.42 -33.71
CA ASN A 116 -26.48 25.91 -34.71
C ASN A 116 -27.42 27.02 -35.22
N PHE A 117 -27.72 26.98 -36.52
CA PHE A 117 -28.72 27.86 -37.10
C PHE A 117 -30.15 27.47 -36.66
N VAL A 118 -30.94 28.45 -36.24
CA VAL A 118 -32.38 28.31 -35.96
C VAL A 118 -33.11 29.50 -36.57
N ASN A 119 -34.19 29.25 -37.32
CA ASN A 119 -34.99 30.31 -37.92
C ASN A 119 -35.66 31.18 -36.85
N GLY A 120 -35.50 32.50 -36.96
CA GLY A 120 -35.92 33.47 -35.96
C GLY A 120 -35.08 33.44 -34.68
N GLY A 121 -33.99 32.67 -34.66
CA GLY A 121 -33.06 32.59 -33.54
C GLY A 121 -32.29 33.89 -33.34
N GLN A 122 -31.69 34.00 -32.16
CA GLN A 122 -30.81 35.08 -31.76
C GLN A 122 -29.57 34.49 -31.06
N PHE A 123 -28.38 34.90 -31.50
CA PHE A 123 -27.10 34.59 -30.86
C PHE A 123 -26.50 35.88 -30.30
N GLY A 124 -26.70 36.09 -29.00
CA GLY A 124 -26.37 37.33 -28.30
C GLY A 124 -27.35 38.48 -28.54
N THR A 125 -27.31 39.45 -27.65
CA THR A 125 -28.12 40.68 -27.72
C THR A 125 -27.23 41.90 -27.65
N PHE A 126 -27.80 43.09 -27.81
CA PHE A 126 -27.03 44.32 -27.70
C PHE A 126 -26.52 44.56 -26.28
N ASP A 127 -27.38 44.30 -25.28
CA ASP A 127 -27.04 44.47 -23.86
C ASP A 127 -26.19 43.30 -23.32
N MET A 128 -26.23 42.15 -23.99
CA MET A 128 -25.49 40.95 -23.63
C MET A 128 -25.00 40.23 -24.90
N PRO A 129 -23.96 40.77 -25.55
CA PRO A 129 -23.39 40.14 -26.75
C PRO A 129 -22.70 38.83 -26.39
N GLU A 130 -22.79 37.84 -27.28
CA GLU A 130 -22.06 36.58 -27.10
C GLU A 130 -20.58 36.74 -27.46
N THR A 131 -19.71 35.90 -26.89
CA THR A 131 -18.26 35.97 -27.17
C THR A 131 -17.87 34.96 -28.24
N VAL A 132 -17.25 35.45 -29.31
CA VAL A 132 -16.62 34.62 -30.35
C VAL A 132 -15.13 34.58 -30.07
N PHE A 133 -14.63 33.38 -29.73
CA PHE A 133 -13.21 33.13 -29.50
C PHE A 133 -12.52 32.79 -30.82
N ILE A 134 -11.44 33.51 -31.10
CA ILE A 134 -10.68 33.40 -32.36
C ILE A 134 -9.34 32.69 -32.12
N GLY A 135 -9.00 31.77 -33.01
CA GLY A 135 -7.78 30.96 -32.92
C GLY A 135 -7.94 29.67 -32.11
N GLU A 136 -6.82 28.99 -31.89
CA GLU A 136 -6.72 27.78 -31.07
C GLU A 136 -6.91 28.10 -29.58
N GLU A 137 -7.20 27.08 -28.77
CA GLU A 137 -7.12 27.25 -27.31
C GLU A 137 -5.68 27.55 -26.90
N PRO A 138 -5.45 28.47 -25.94
CA PRO A 138 -4.13 28.64 -25.39
C PRO A 138 -3.70 27.31 -24.76
N ASP A 139 -2.54 26.83 -25.16
CA ASP A 139 -1.90 25.67 -24.56
C ASP A 139 -1.29 26.11 -23.21
N ILE A 140 -1.77 25.52 -22.12
CA ILE A 140 -1.51 25.93 -20.74
C ILE A 140 -0.62 24.91 -20.06
N ALA A 141 0.58 25.36 -19.66
CA ALA A 141 1.54 24.52 -18.94
C ALA A 141 0.95 23.77 -17.74
N ILE A 142 1.16 22.45 -17.73
CA ILE A 142 0.91 21.56 -16.60
C ILE A 142 1.75 21.90 -15.35
N SER A 143 1.25 21.46 -14.19
CA SER A 143 2.02 21.41 -12.95
C SER A 143 1.73 20.15 -12.14
N LEU A 144 2.61 19.80 -11.19
CA LEU A 144 2.43 18.66 -10.30
C LEU A 144 2.30 19.13 -8.86
N ALA A 145 1.28 18.60 -8.16
CA ALA A 145 1.18 18.69 -6.71
C ALA A 145 2.27 17.83 -6.04
N ALA A 146 2.52 18.10 -4.75
CA ALA A 146 3.45 17.30 -3.96
C ALA A 146 2.94 15.85 -3.81
N VAL A 147 3.78 14.89 -4.17
CA VAL A 147 3.51 13.46 -4.01
C VAL A 147 4.16 12.98 -2.71
N PRO A 148 3.44 12.30 -1.80
CA PRO A 148 4.02 11.81 -0.55
C PRO A 148 5.14 10.79 -0.78
N ASP A 149 6.13 10.84 0.11
CA ASP A 149 7.17 9.81 0.21
C ASP A 149 6.57 8.43 0.50
N GLN A 150 7.20 7.39 -0.02
CA GLN A 150 6.78 6.01 0.15
C GLN A 150 7.65 5.31 1.17
N HIS A 151 7.05 4.43 1.97
CA HIS A 151 7.74 3.68 3.01
C HIS A 151 7.45 2.19 2.91
N THR A 152 8.48 1.37 3.06
CA THR A 152 8.36 -0.10 3.17
C THR A 152 9.45 -0.65 4.09
N LEU A 153 9.41 -1.96 4.35
CA LEU A 153 10.48 -2.69 5.02
C LEU A 153 11.34 -3.45 3.99
N GLN A 154 12.58 -3.74 4.35
CA GLN A 154 13.52 -4.52 3.56
C GLN A 154 12.86 -5.82 3.04
N GLY A 155 12.96 -6.05 1.74
CA GLY A 155 12.37 -7.21 1.05
C GLY A 155 10.85 -7.16 0.84
N ILE A 156 10.15 -6.09 1.24
CA ILE A 156 8.71 -5.90 0.98
C ILE A 156 8.55 -4.92 -0.20
N PRO A 157 7.86 -5.31 -1.29
CA PRO A 157 7.68 -4.45 -2.46
C PRO A 157 6.83 -3.22 -2.12
N PHE A 158 7.08 -2.11 -2.82
CA PHE A 158 6.23 -0.92 -2.76
C PHE A 158 4.92 -1.15 -3.52
N SER A 159 3.87 -0.46 -3.08
CA SER A 159 2.65 -0.31 -3.87
C SER A 159 2.88 0.65 -5.03
N SER A 160 2.22 0.41 -6.16
CA SER A 160 2.19 1.35 -7.27
C SER A 160 1.41 2.62 -6.90
N ILE A 161 1.82 3.77 -7.43
CA ILE A 161 1.15 5.07 -7.22
C ILE A 161 0.51 5.53 -8.53
N ASP A 162 -0.76 5.91 -8.49
CA ASP A 162 -1.38 6.65 -9.59
C ASP A 162 -0.99 8.14 -9.49
N LEU A 163 -0.35 8.68 -10.52
CA LEU A 163 0.08 10.08 -10.54
C LEU A 163 -0.97 11.05 -11.10
N GLU A 164 -2.04 10.54 -11.70
CA GLU A 164 -3.12 11.37 -12.26
C GLU A 164 -3.73 12.35 -11.24
N PRO A 165 -4.00 11.95 -9.96
CA PRO A 165 -4.57 12.86 -8.98
C PRO A 165 -3.65 14.03 -8.57
N PHE A 166 -2.37 13.97 -8.95
CA PHE A 166 -1.39 15.01 -8.65
C PHE A 166 -1.13 15.93 -9.84
N LEU A 167 -1.64 15.58 -11.02
CA LEU A 167 -1.56 16.41 -12.21
C LEU A 167 -2.55 17.57 -12.10
N ILE A 168 -2.05 18.78 -12.28
CA ILE A 168 -2.85 20.00 -12.37
C ILE A 168 -2.75 20.47 -13.83
N GLN A 169 -3.87 20.32 -14.55
CA GLN A 169 -4.00 20.66 -15.95
C GLN A 169 -5.33 21.42 -16.16
N SER A 170 -5.31 22.41 -17.05
CA SER A 170 -6.47 23.28 -17.32
C SER A 170 -7.10 23.07 -18.70
N ASP A 171 -6.40 22.38 -19.59
CA ASP A 171 -6.82 21.94 -20.91
C ASP A 171 -6.87 20.39 -20.96
N ALA A 172 -7.07 19.83 -22.14
CA ALA A 172 -7.25 18.39 -22.36
C ALA A 172 -6.05 17.74 -23.09
N ASP A 173 -4.88 18.38 -23.03
CA ASP A 173 -3.69 17.93 -23.72
C ASP A 173 -3.15 16.60 -23.15
N PRO A 174 -2.74 15.65 -24.02
CA PRO A 174 -2.22 14.37 -23.57
C PRO A 174 -0.88 14.52 -22.84
N VAL A 175 -0.68 13.73 -21.78
CA VAL A 175 0.56 13.74 -20.97
C VAL A 175 1.32 12.42 -21.08
N ILE A 176 2.62 12.53 -21.32
CA ILE A 176 3.60 11.43 -21.30
C ILE A 176 4.36 11.46 -19.97
N TRP A 177 4.30 10.35 -19.25
CA TRP A 177 5.03 10.16 -17.99
C TRP A 177 6.40 9.52 -18.22
N SER A 178 7.42 10.05 -17.57
CA SER A 178 8.76 9.47 -17.60
C SER A 178 9.44 9.53 -16.22
N VAL A 179 10.40 8.65 -16.04
CA VAL A 179 11.22 8.56 -14.82
C VAL A 179 12.69 8.63 -15.19
N THR A 180 13.45 9.47 -14.48
CA THR A 180 14.91 9.50 -14.63
C THR A 180 15.51 8.43 -13.72
N SER A 181 16.51 7.69 -14.21
CA SER A 181 17.18 6.59 -13.51
C SER A 181 17.47 6.91 -12.03
N ALA A 182 16.96 6.08 -11.12
CA ALA A 182 17.23 6.14 -9.70
C ALA A 182 18.25 5.05 -9.32
N PRO A 183 19.51 5.37 -9.00
CA PRO A 183 20.50 4.35 -8.64
C PRO A 183 19.99 3.46 -7.49
N GLY A 184 19.97 2.15 -7.71
CA GLY A 184 19.50 1.16 -6.71
C GLY A 184 18.00 0.82 -6.79
N ALA A 185 17.27 1.40 -7.73
CA ALA A 185 15.90 1.00 -8.05
C ALA A 185 15.63 0.96 -9.55
N THR A 186 14.77 0.03 -9.93
CA THR A 186 14.10 0.00 -11.23
C THR A 186 12.74 0.67 -11.09
N ALA A 187 12.47 1.68 -11.92
CA ALA A 187 11.21 2.41 -11.94
C ALA A 187 10.63 2.44 -13.36
N GLY A 188 9.30 2.42 -13.47
CA GLY A 188 8.62 2.47 -14.76
C GLY A 188 7.13 2.77 -14.65
N PHE A 189 6.51 3.02 -15.80
CA PHE A 189 5.11 3.41 -15.89
C PHE A 189 4.24 2.39 -16.63
N THR A 190 2.97 2.32 -16.24
CA THR A 190 1.89 1.71 -17.01
C THR A 190 0.71 2.68 -17.01
N GLY A 191 0.59 3.50 -18.06
CA GLY A 191 -0.25 4.70 -18.00
C GLY A 191 0.31 5.70 -16.98
N SER A 192 -0.54 6.24 -16.11
CA SER A 192 -0.17 7.11 -14.99
C SER A 192 0.37 6.35 -13.77
N MET A 193 0.36 5.01 -13.78
CA MET A 193 0.78 4.19 -12.65
C MET A 193 2.30 4.06 -12.58
N LEU A 194 2.91 4.70 -11.58
CA LEU A 194 4.32 4.54 -11.24
C LEU A 194 4.55 3.24 -10.47
N ASN A 195 5.49 2.43 -10.95
CA ASN A 195 5.95 1.20 -10.31
C ASN A 195 7.43 1.33 -9.98
N VAL A 196 7.82 1.01 -8.74
CA VAL A 196 9.20 1.07 -8.28
C VAL A 196 9.56 -0.20 -7.53
N SER A 197 10.68 -0.81 -7.90
CA SER A 197 11.27 -1.96 -7.24
C SER A 197 12.73 -1.69 -6.90
N VAL A 198 13.15 -2.08 -5.70
CA VAL A 198 14.53 -1.94 -5.25
C VAL A 198 15.37 -3.08 -5.84
N ASP A 199 16.52 -2.77 -6.42
CA ASP A 199 17.34 -3.75 -7.14
C ASP A 199 18.01 -4.77 -6.20
N ASN A 200 18.42 -4.30 -5.01
CA ASN A 200 18.98 -5.14 -3.96
C ASN A 200 17.93 -5.40 -2.86
N PRO A 201 17.43 -6.63 -2.68
CA PRO A 201 16.43 -6.94 -1.65
C PRO A 201 16.94 -6.71 -0.22
N GLY A 202 18.26 -6.66 -0.02
CA GLY A 202 18.90 -6.32 1.25
C GLY A 202 19.13 -4.83 1.49
N PHE A 203 18.74 -3.94 0.56
CA PHE A 203 18.93 -2.50 0.73
C PHE A 203 18.08 -1.93 1.87
N THR A 204 18.65 -0.97 2.58
CA THR A 204 17.98 -0.11 3.57
C THR A 204 18.43 1.33 3.32
N GLY A 205 17.54 2.28 3.61
CA GLY A 205 17.78 3.70 3.35
C GLY A 205 16.78 4.31 2.38
N THR A 206 17.17 5.40 1.73
CA THR A 206 16.26 6.22 0.90
C THR A 206 16.74 6.30 -0.54
N ILE A 207 15.83 6.07 -1.48
CA ILE A 207 16.07 6.20 -2.92
C ILE A 207 15.17 7.31 -3.48
N PRO A 208 15.74 8.44 -3.94
CA PRO A 208 14.96 9.47 -4.61
C PRO A 208 14.64 9.04 -6.05
N VAL A 209 13.37 9.14 -6.45
CA VAL A 209 12.90 8.85 -7.80
C VAL A 209 12.36 10.14 -8.42
N ALA A 210 13.02 10.62 -9.47
CA ALA A 210 12.63 11.84 -10.19
C ALA A 210 11.66 11.51 -11.32
N ILE A 211 10.48 12.13 -11.28
CA ILE A 211 9.40 11.95 -12.23
C ILE A 211 9.22 13.22 -13.05
N GLN A 212 8.94 13.05 -14.34
CA GLN A 212 8.54 14.10 -15.25
C GLN A 212 7.20 13.75 -15.91
N ALA A 213 6.28 14.71 -15.88
CA ALA A 213 5.13 14.78 -16.78
C ALA A 213 5.49 15.73 -17.93
N LEU A 214 5.23 15.32 -19.17
CA LEU A 214 5.49 16.08 -20.39
C LEU A 214 4.23 16.11 -21.23
N GLU A 215 3.76 17.29 -21.63
CA GLU A 215 2.69 17.39 -22.62
C GLU A 215 3.15 16.88 -23.99
N ASP A 216 2.29 16.12 -24.66
CA ASP A 216 2.47 15.64 -26.03
C ASP A 216 1.86 16.64 -27.02
N THR A 217 2.34 17.88 -26.93
CA THR A 217 2.02 19.02 -27.79
C THR A 217 3.31 19.56 -28.43
N ASP A 218 3.20 20.54 -29.32
CA ASP A 218 4.36 21.15 -29.98
C ASP A 218 5.25 21.95 -29.00
N ASN A 219 4.68 22.48 -27.93
CA ASN A 219 5.40 23.32 -26.97
C ASN A 219 6.08 22.52 -25.85
N GLN A 220 5.63 21.28 -25.60
CA GLN A 220 6.20 20.32 -24.67
C GLN A 220 6.39 20.89 -23.25
N TYR A 221 5.37 21.55 -22.68
CA TYR A 221 5.48 21.94 -21.27
C TYR A 221 5.66 20.71 -20.39
N SER A 222 6.41 20.90 -19.30
CA SER A 222 6.74 19.81 -18.39
C SER A 222 6.71 20.23 -16.94
N ALA A 223 6.37 19.27 -16.10
CA ALA A 223 6.38 19.40 -14.65
C ALA A 223 7.15 18.23 -14.03
N ASN A 224 7.91 18.51 -12.97
CA ASN A 224 8.78 17.52 -12.32
C ASN A 224 8.48 17.40 -10.84
N THR A 225 8.66 16.21 -10.29
CA THR A 225 8.62 15.96 -8.85
C THR A 225 9.63 14.89 -8.45
N VAL A 226 9.97 14.82 -7.17
CA VAL A 226 10.83 13.78 -6.59
C VAL A 226 10.07 13.10 -5.47
N ILE A 227 10.00 11.78 -5.53
CA ILE A 227 9.39 10.93 -4.49
C ILE A 227 10.51 10.18 -3.80
N ASN A 228 10.61 10.25 -2.47
CA ASN A 228 11.55 9.42 -1.74
C ASN A 228 10.93 8.06 -1.42
N TYR A 229 11.64 7.00 -1.80
CA TYR A 229 11.30 5.62 -1.45
C TYR A 229 12.19 5.18 -0.29
N VAL A 230 11.60 5.05 0.89
CA VAL A 230 12.29 4.76 2.15
C VAL A 230 12.09 3.30 2.52
N VAL A 231 13.20 2.57 2.64
CA VAL A 231 13.24 1.16 3.05
C VAL A 231 13.81 1.06 4.45
N GLY A 232 12.94 0.77 5.41
CA GLY A 232 13.34 0.46 6.79
C GLY A 232 13.94 -0.94 6.91
N GLU A 233 14.79 -1.16 7.90
CA GLU A 233 15.26 -2.51 8.24
C GLU A 233 14.10 -3.42 8.61
N ARG A 234 14.07 -4.62 8.02
CA ARG A 234 13.11 -5.64 8.44
C ARG A 234 13.64 -6.27 9.73
N TYR A 235 12.85 -6.19 10.79
CA TYR A 235 13.16 -6.81 12.07
C TYR A 235 13.37 -8.33 11.91
N ALA A 236 14.61 -8.79 12.03
CA ALA A 236 14.91 -10.19 12.30
C ALA A 236 14.78 -10.35 13.82
N GLY A 237 13.78 -11.09 14.29
CA GLY A 237 13.59 -11.34 15.72
C GLY A 237 14.79 -12.05 16.37
N PRO A 238 14.76 -12.28 17.69
CA PRO A 238 15.86 -12.90 18.39
C PRO A 238 16.15 -14.30 17.84
N ARG A 239 17.43 -14.62 17.74
CA ARG A 239 17.94 -15.92 17.31
C ARG A 239 19.00 -16.39 18.29
N LEU A 240 18.69 -17.47 18.98
CA LEU A 240 19.65 -18.18 19.82
C LEU A 240 20.59 -19.04 18.96
N ASP A 241 21.88 -18.89 19.19
CA ASP A 241 22.92 -19.80 18.75
C ASP A 241 22.86 -21.11 19.54
N VAL A 242 23.65 -22.09 19.09
CA VAL A 242 23.66 -23.43 19.69
C VAL A 242 24.30 -23.37 21.08
N ILE A 243 23.51 -23.64 22.11
CA ILE A 243 24.00 -23.92 23.47
C ILE A 243 24.48 -25.38 23.50
N LEU A 244 25.75 -25.59 23.85
CA LEU A 244 26.34 -26.93 23.90
C LEU A 244 25.83 -27.74 25.11
N PRO A 245 25.73 -29.08 25.02
CA PRO A 245 25.36 -29.91 26.16
C PRO A 245 26.31 -29.75 27.34
N MET A 246 25.75 -29.61 28.54
CA MET A 246 26.50 -29.54 29.79
C MET A 246 26.49 -30.88 30.52
N SER A 247 27.54 -31.15 31.31
CA SER A 247 27.63 -32.35 32.14
C SER A 247 28.23 -32.02 33.51
N ILE A 248 27.66 -32.60 34.56
CA ILE A 248 28.18 -32.53 35.94
C ILE A 248 28.82 -33.85 36.34
N ALA A 249 29.84 -33.81 37.19
CA ALA A 249 30.56 -35.01 37.63
C ALA A 249 29.82 -35.80 38.73
N LEU A 250 28.94 -35.14 39.49
CA LEU A 250 28.19 -35.74 40.60
C LEU A 250 26.77 -35.14 40.68
N PRO A 251 25.72 -35.93 41.03
CA PRO A 251 24.34 -35.44 41.13
C PRO A 251 24.07 -34.39 42.22
N THR A 252 25.06 -34.08 43.07
CA THR A 252 24.95 -33.11 44.16
C THR A 252 25.61 -31.77 43.84
N VAL A 253 26.06 -31.59 42.60
CA VAL A 253 26.71 -30.36 42.13
C VAL A 253 25.78 -29.69 41.14
N ASP A 254 25.50 -28.41 41.36
CA ASP A 254 24.67 -27.62 40.45
C ASP A 254 25.40 -27.35 39.13
N PHE A 255 24.64 -27.16 38.05
CA PHE A 255 25.20 -26.63 36.81
C PHE A 255 25.58 -25.17 37.05
N GLU A 256 26.72 -24.74 36.50
CA GLU A 256 27.05 -23.32 36.49
C GLU A 256 25.99 -22.57 35.69
N PRO A 257 25.40 -21.49 36.23
CA PRO A 257 24.44 -20.67 35.51
C PRO A 257 25.14 -19.98 34.33
N PHE A 258 24.39 -19.71 33.27
CA PHE A 258 24.87 -18.99 32.11
C PHE A 258 23.79 -18.03 31.62
N ASP A 259 24.21 -16.94 31.01
CA ASP A 259 23.31 -15.93 30.48
C ASP A 259 22.83 -16.35 29.08
N LEU A 260 21.52 -16.38 28.85
CA LEU A 260 20.94 -16.67 27.54
C LEU A 260 21.21 -15.54 26.53
N ASP A 261 21.46 -14.31 26.97
CA ASP A 261 21.86 -13.20 26.10
C ASP A 261 23.22 -13.45 25.44
N ASP A 262 24.13 -14.19 26.09
CA ASP A 262 25.43 -14.58 25.50
C ASP A 262 25.27 -15.47 24.26
N TYR A 263 24.10 -16.08 24.08
CA TYR A 263 23.77 -16.94 22.96
C TYR A 263 22.83 -16.27 21.97
N GLU A 264 22.41 -15.03 22.18
CA GLU A 264 21.61 -14.29 21.20
C GLU A 264 22.52 -13.65 20.14
N SER A 265 22.20 -13.89 18.86
CA SER A 265 23.08 -13.59 17.73
C SER A 265 22.60 -12.47 16.80
N THR A 266 21.41 -11.91 17.02
CA THR A 266 20.71 -11.07 16.02
C THR A 266 19.99 -9.85 16.62
N TYR A 267 19.47 -9.96 17.83
CA TYR A 267 18.75 -8.92 18.56
C TYR A 267 19.67 -8.09 19.46
N GLY A 268 19.96 -6.85 19.06
CA GLY A 268 20.73 -5.90 19.87
C GLY A 268 19.91 -5.01 20.82
N GLY A 269 18.67 -5.37 21.13
CA GLY A 269 17.78 -4.58 22.00
C GLY A 269 17.78 -5.07 23.46
N ASN A 270 17.13 -4.32 24.35
CA ASN A 270 17.15 -4.59 25.80
C ASN A 270 15.90 -5.35 26.30
N CYS A 271 15.07 -5.90 25.41
CA CYS A 271 13.74 -6.42 25.75
C CYS A 271 13.56 -7.90 25.35
N LEU A 272 14.40 -8.79 25.86
CA LEU A 272 14.16 -10.22 25.77
C LEU A 272 13.48 -10.73 27.04
N THR A 273 12.62 -11.73 26.87
CA THR A 273 12.04 -12.48 27.99
C THR A 273 12.18 -13.94 27.63
N TYR A 274 12.86 -14.68 28.49
CA TYR A 274 13.16 -16.08 28.26
C TYR A 274 12.13 -16.97 28.94
N THR A 275 11.83 -18.08 28.30
CA THR A 275 11.06 -19.19 28.86
C THR A 275 11.63 -20.48 28.32
N TYR A 276 11.39 -21.57 29.03
CA TYR A 276 11.85 -22.89 28.64
C TYR A 276 10.71 -23.90 28.75
N ARG A 277 10.82 -24.96 27.95
CA ARG A 277 9.99 -26.16 28.07
C ARG A 277 10.91 -27.37 27.93
N ALA A 278 10.75 -28.35 28.80
CA ALA A 278 11.46 -29.60 28.68
C ALA A 278 11.13 -30.30 27.35
N VAL A 279 12.16 -30.77 26.66
CA VAL A 279 12.06 -31.63 25.47
C VAL A 279 12.52 -33.01 25.88
N LEU A 280 11.60 -33.98 25.83
CA LEU A 280 11.83 -35.37 26.27
C LEU A 280 12.05 -36.33 25.10
N ASP A 281 12.31 -35.80 23.91
CA ASP A 281 12.56 -36.59 22.70
C ASP A 281 13.78 -37.50 22.91
N GLY A 282 13.60 -38.80 22.66
CA GLY A 282 14.65 -39.81 22.86
C GLY A 282 14.65 -40.46 24.24
N PHE A 283 13.81 -39.99 25.17
CA PHE A 283 13.53 -40.64 26.46
C PHE A 283 12.44 -41.72 26.27
N TYR A 284 12.71 -42.71 25.41
CA TYR A 284 11.81 -43.82 25.11
C TYR A 284 12.42 -45.14 25.54
N ASP A 285 11.92 -45.69 26.63
CA ASP A 285 12.35 -47.02 27.11
C ASP A 285 11.53 -48.16 26.47
N ASN A 286 10.46 -47.80 25.74
CA ASN A 286 9.50 -48.74 25.13
C ASN A 286 8.92 -49.75 26.12
N GLU A 287 8.77 -49.35 27.38
CA GLU A 287 8.10 -50.15 28.39
C GLU A 287 6.64 -50.37 28.00
N ASP A 288 6.11 -51.53 28.36
CA ASP A 288 4.67 -51.76 28.35
C ASP A 288 4.06 -51.15 29.61
N ARG A 289 2.81 -50.68 29.51
CA ARG A 289 2.09 -50.16 30.68
C ARG A 289 2.10 -51.20 31.81
N PRO A 290 2.55 -50.85 33.02
CA PRO A 290 2.66 -51.81 34.12
C PRO A 290 1.32 -52.46 34.46
N ASN A 291 1.31 -53.78 34.58
CA ASN A 291 0.17 -54.53 35.14
C ASN A 291 0.36 -54.70 36.64
N LEU A 292 -0.09 -53.72 37.41
CA LEU A 292 0.15 -53.64 38.85
C LEU A 292 -0.79 -54.58 39.64
N GLN A 293 -0.28 -55.15 40.73
CA GLN A 293 -1.09 -55.91 41.69
C GLN A 293 -1.11 -55.20 43.03
N MET A 294 -2.19 -54.47 43.29
CA MET A 294 -2.36 -53.70 44.52
C MET A 294 -2.63 -54.60 45.73
N VAL A 295 -1.86 -54.41 46.80
CA VAL A 295 -2.06 -55.08 48.09
C VAL A 295 -2.66 -54.09 49.09
N ARG A 296 -3.87 -54.38 49.56
CA ARG A 296 -4.64 -53.47 50.43
C ARG A 296 -4.24 -53.56 51.90
N GLY A 297 -4.22 -52.40 52.56
CA GLY A 297 -4.06 -52.24 54.00
C GLY A 297 -5.30 -51.64 54.69
N ALA A 298 -5.34 -51.71 56.02
CA ALA A 298 -6.44 -51.19 56.84
C ALA A 298 -6.43 -49.67 57.03
N GLN A 299 -5.27 -49.03 56.90
CA GLN A 299 -5.11 -47.58 56.99
C GLN A 299 -4.86 -47.00 55.60
N THR A 300 -5.33 -45.78 55.34
CA THR A 300 -5.21 -45.13 54.03
C THR A 300 -4.68 -43.71 54.15
N MET A 301 -4.06 -43.22 53.08
CA MET A 301 -3.64 -41.85 52.86
C MET A 301 -3.98 -41.47 51.41
N SER A 302 -4.44 -40.23 51.18
CA SER A 302 -4.88 -39.78 49.86
C SER A 302 -3.95 -38.73 49.27
N TYR A 303 -3.77 -38.77 47.96
CA TYR A 303 -2.94 -37.87 47.17
C TYR A 303 -3.78 -37.33 46.01
N PHE A 304 -3.86 -36.01 45.88
CA PHE A 304 -4.40 -35.33 44.72
C PHE A 304 -3.24 -34.64 44.01
N VAL A 305 -2.81 -35.16 42.88
CA VAL A 305 -1.51 -34.84 42.28
C VAL A 305 -1.65 -34.43 40.83
N GLN A 306 -0.92 -33.38 40.44
CA GLN A 306 -0.62 -33.06 39.05
C GLN A 306 0.85 -33.39 38.77
N PRO A 307 1.15 -34.48 38.05
CA PRO A 307 2.52 -34.81 37.66
C PRO A 307 3.08 -33.82 36.64
N THR A 308 4.29 -33.34 36.86
CA THR A 308 5.01 -32.43 35.97
C THR A 308 6.44 -32.92 35.73
N PHE A 309 7.09 -32.39 34.68
CA PHE A 309 8.51 -32.57 34.41
C PHE A 309 9.14 -31.20 34.21
N THR A 310 9.64 -30.58 35.29
CA THR A 310 9.79 -29.12 35.43
C THR A 310 8.45 -28.39 35.48
N ASP A 311 8.45 -27.11 35.85
CA ASP A 311 7.22 -26.32 36.04
C ASP A 311 6.41 -26.08 34.74
N ASN A 312 7.04 -26.25 33.57
CA ASN A 312 6.46 -25.93 32.26
C ASN A 312 6.10 -27.16 31.41
N TYR A 313 6.11 -28.37 31.97
CA TYR A 313 5.66 -29.59 31.30
C TYR A 313 4.72 -30.39 32.20
N VAL A 314 3.50 -30.63 31.73
CA VAL A 314 2.49 -31.45 32.42
C VAL A 314 2.33 -32.76 31.66
N PHE A 315 2.25 -33.88 32.38
CA PHE A 315 1.92 -35.17 31.78
C PHE A 315 0.41 -35.26 31.52
N ASP A 316 0.04 -35.51 30.26
CA ASP A 316 -1.34 -35.44 29.78
C ASP A 316 -1.74 -36.59 28.85
N HIS A 317 -1.09 -37.75 28.95
CA HIS A 317 -1.43 -38.91 28.12
C HIS A 317 -2.50 -39.80 28.81
N PRO A 318 -3.51 -40.32 28.07
CA PRO A 318 -4.59 -41.11 28.68
C PRO A 318 -4.10 -42.41 29.34
N ASP A 319 -3.01 -42.97 28.84
CA ASP A 319 -2.41 -44.20 29.39
C ASP A 319 -1.44 -43.96 30.58
N ASP A 320 -1.29 -42.71 31.03
CA ASP A 320 -0.47 -42.41 32.21
C ASP A 320 -1.00 -43.16 33.45
N LEU A 321 -0.11 -43.55 34.36
CA LEU A 321 -0.45 -44.31 35.57
C LEU A 321 0.43 -43.87 36.73
N LEU A 322 -0.19 -43.36 37.80
CA LEU A 322 0.50 -42.99 39.03
C LEU A 322 0.33 -44.10 40.05
N TYR A 323 1.41 -44.56 40.69
CA TYR A 323 1.34 -45.61 41.69
C TYR A 323 2.35 -45.44 42.82
N ALA A 324 2.03 -46.04 43.96
CA ALA A 324 2.83 -45.98 45.18
C ALA A 324 3.30 -47.36 45.61
N VAL A 325 4.56 -47.45 46.04
CA VAL A 325 5.20 -48.67 46.54
C VAL A 325 5.65 -48.45 47.98
N ILE A 326 5.36 -49.43 48.85
CA ILE A 326 5.86 -49.47 50.23
C ILE A 326 6.46 -50.85 50.46
N ASN A 327 7.74 -50.90 50.87
CA ASN A 327 8.48 -52.15 51.12
C ASN A 327 8.43 -53.14 49.93
N GLY A 328 8.47 -52.63 48.70
CA GLY A 328 8.43 -53.43 47.46
C GLY A 328 7.04 -53.88 47.01
N GLU A 329 5.96 -53.55 47.73
CA GLU A 329 4.59 -53.89 47.34
C GLU A 329 3.82 -52.65 46.84
N VAL A 330 3.04 -52.79 45.77
CA VAL A 330 2.15 -51.73 45.28
C VAL A 330 1.02 -51.51 46.29
N ARG A 331 0.95 -50.31 46.83
CA ARG A 331 0.01 -49.91 47.89
C ARG A 331 -1.08 -48.96 47.44
N GLY A 332 -1.00 -48.47 46.22
CA GLY A 332 -1.98 -47.61 45.59
C GLY A 332 -1.66 -47.43 44.11
N GLU A 333 -2.68 -47.26 43.30
CA GLU A 333 -2.61 -46.92 41.89
C GLU A 333 -3.73 -45.94 41.55
N ALA A 334 -3.50 -45.10 40.53
CA ALA A 334 -4.46 -44.12 40.04
C ALA A 334 -4.30 -43.90 38.54
N GLU A 335 -5.43 -43.91 37.85
CA GLU A 335 -5.54 -43.44 36.46
C GLU A 335 -5.80 -41.93 36.43
N PRO A 336 -5.48 -41.25 35.32
CA PRO A 336 -5.73 -39.82 35.18
C PRO A 336 -7.23 -39.52 35.21
N ILE A 337 -7.58 -38.46 35.92
CA ILE A 337 -8.91 -37.85 35.93
C ILE A 337 -8.81 -36.52 35.19
N GLU A 338 -9.69 -36.30 34.22
CA GLU A 338 -9.75 -35.05 33.46
C GLU A 338 -10.96 -34.22 33.90
N GLN A 339 -10.71 -32.96 34.26
CA GLN A 339 -11.76 -32.04 34.66
C GLN A 339 -11.37 -30.59 34.36
N PHE A 340 -12.29 -29.83 33.76
CA PHE A 340 -12.06 -28.41 33.38
C PHE A 340 -10.78 -28.17 32.56
N GLY A 341 -10.38 -29.13 31.73
CA GLY A 341 -9.17 -29.04 30.90
C GLY A 341 -7.86 -29.24 31.67
N GLN A 342 -7.93 -29.65 32.94
CA GLN A 342 -6.78 -30.06 33.74
C GLN A 342 -6.87 -31.55 34.07
N ARG A 343 -5.71 -32.21 34.07
CA ARG A 343 -5.58 -33.62 34.41
C ARG A 343 -4.83 -33.78 35.72
N TYR A 344 -5.37 -34.59 36.62
CA TYR A 344 -4.78 -34.90 37.91
C TYR A 344 -5.07 -36.36 38.29
N PHE A 345 -4.42 -36.83 39.35
CA PHE A 345 -4.51 -38.19 39.86
C PHE A 345 -5.02 -38.16 41.29
N ALA A 346 -6.02 -38.99 41.59
CA ALA A 346 -6.53 -39.21 42.94
C ALA A 346 -6.02 -40.58 43.46
N LEU A 347 -4.80 -40.58 43.98
CA LEU A 347 -4.11 -41.78 44.46
C LEU A 347 -4.43 -42.07 45.92
N ASN A 348 -4.98 -43.26 46.19
CA ASN A 348 -5.19 -43.74 47.54
C ASN A 348 -4.16 -44.82 47.88
N VAL A 349 -3.28 -44.51 48.83
CA VAL A 349 -2.23 -45.42 49.31
C VAL A 349 -2.70 -46.07 50.60
N SER A 350 -2.58 -47.39 50.70
CA SER A 350 -2.99 -48.16 51.88
C SER A 350 -1.83 -48.89 52.54
N ASN A 351 -1.87 -49.04 53.87
CA ASN A 351 -0.83 -49.72 54.64
C ASN A 351 -1.41 -50.34 55.93
N ASN A 352 -0.66 -51.24 56.56
CA ASN A 352 -1.01 -51.91 57.81
C ASN A 352 -0.14 -51.38 58.97
N GLY A 353 -0.37 -50.12 59.38
CA GLY A 353 0.31 -49.52 60.53
C GLY A 353 1.69 -48.93 60.26
N GLY A 354 2.16 -48.09 61.18
CA GLY A 354 3.47 -47.43 61.09
C GLY A 354 3.51 -46.25 60.11
N THR A 355 4.71 -45.69 59.93
CA THR A 355 4.99 -44.57 59.03
C THR A 355 6.14 -44.94 58.08
N PRO A 356 5.99 -45.98 57.23
CA PRO A 356 7.05 -46.35 56.30
C PRO A 356 7.23 -45.30 55.19
N PRO A 357 8.41 -45.27 54.54
CA PRO A 357 8.61 -44.47 53.36
C PRO A 357 7.70 -44.96 52.22
N ILE A 358 7.24 -44.01 51.40
CA ILE A 358 6.49 -44.26 50.17
C ILE A 358 7.36 -43.85 48.99
N GLU A 359 7.48 -44.74 48.03
CA GLU A 359 8.02 -44.43 46.71
C GLU A 359 6.87 -44.20 45.75
N ILE A 360 6.94 -43.13 44.96
CA ILE A 360 5.89 -42.77 44.00
C ILE A 360 6.48 -42.85 42.61
N TYR A 361 5.73 -43.46 41.70
CA TYR A 361 6.13 -43.69 40.33
C TYR A 361 5.03 -43.21 39.39
N LEU A 362 5.44 -42.64 38.26
CA LEU A 362 4.58 -42.29 37.14
C LEU A 362 5.06 -43.10 35.93
N TYR A 363 4.22 -43.99 35.43
CA TYR A 363 4.38 -44.47 34.07
C TYR A 363 3.77 -43.42 33.14
N SER A 364 4.57 -42.91 32.20
CA SER A 364 4.06 -42.04 31.14
C SER A 364 3.75 -42.86 29.90
N GLY A 365 2.48 -42.81 29.45
CA GLY A 365 2.06 -43.47 28.21
C GLY A 365 2.70 -42.86 26.97
N ALA A 366 2.94 -41.55 26.98
CA ALA A 366 3.60 -40.84 25.88
C ALA A 366 5.08 -41.23 25.74
N LEU A 367 5.80 -41.35 26.87
CA LEU A 367 7.22 -41.72 26.89
C LEU A 367 7.44 -43.24 26.84
N ARG A 368 6.40 -44.02 27.18
CA ARG A 368 6.51 -45.47 27.43
C ARG A 368 7.66 -45.79 28.39
N SER A 369 7.69 -45.07 29.51
CA SER A 369 8.75 -45.14 30.51
C SER A 369 8.21 -44.81 31.89
N THR A 370 8.85 -45.36 32.92
CA THR A 370 8.52 -45.18 34.32
C THR A 370 9.47 -44.22 35.01
N LEU A 371 8.94 -43.12 35.53
CA LEU A 371 9.66 -42.11 36.28
C LEU A 371 9.42 -42.27 37.79
N ARG A 372 10.47 -42.13 38.60
CA ARG A 372 10.39 -42.15 40.06
C ARG A 372 10.37 -40.73 40.59
N TYR A 373 9.41 -40.42 41.47
CA TYR A 373 9.38 -39.14 42.16
C TYR A 373 10.62 -39.01 43.07
N PRO A 374 11.41 -37.93 42.94
CA PRO A 374 12.72 -37.86 43.61
C PRO A 374 12.62 -37.55 45.11
N ILE A 375 11.50 -36.99 45.57
CA ILE A 375 11.34 -36.56 46.97
C ILE A 375 10.79 -37.73 47.82
N PRO A 376 11.48 -38.12 48.91
CA PRO A 376 11.01 -39.19 49.77
C PRO A 376 9.73 -38.78 50.51
N MET A 377 8.72 -39.65 50.48
CA MET A 377 7.43 -39.43 51.14
C MET A 377 7.27 -40.37 52.34
N GLN A 378 6.45 -39.99 53.32
CA GLN A 378 6.15 -40.82 54.51
C GLN A 378 4.67 -41.12 54.57
N PHE A 379 4.32 -42.37 54.86
CA PHE A 379 2.94 -42.76 55.07
C PHE A 379 2.42 -42.21 56.40
N ASN A 380 1.29 -41.50 56.35
CA ASN A 380 0.59 -41.01 57.53
C ASN A 380 -0.88 -41.43 57.44
N SER A 381 -1.33 -42.28 58.38
CA SER A 381 -2.71 -42.78 58.39
C SER A 381 -3.71 -41.63 58.46
N GLY A 382 -4.68 -41.60 57.53
CA GLY A 382 -5.67 -40.55 57.37
C GLY A 382 -5.14 -39.25 56.77
N GLY A 383 -3.87 -39.21 56.38
CA GLY A 383 -3.23 -38.04 55.78
C GLY A 383 -3.77 -37.74 54.38
N GLN A 384 -3.60 -36.48 53.97
CA GLN A 384 -3.95 -36.02 52.64
C GLN A 384 -2.87 -35.08 52.10
N VAL A 385 -2.47 -35.25 50.84
CA VAL A 385 -1.56 -34.36 50.11
C VAL A 385 -2.30 -33.78 48.91
N GLY A 386 -2.31 -32.45 48.79
CA GLY A 386 -3.12 -31.74 47.81
C GLY A 386 -4.63 -31.87 48.07
N SER A 387 -5.42 -31.24 47.22
CA SER A 387 -6.88 -31.41 47.18
C SER A 387 -7.37 -31.44 45.75
N PHE A 388 -8.65 -31.72 45.58
CA PHE A 388 -9.30 -31.66 44.28
C PHE A 388 -9.24 -30.27 43.63
N ASP A 389 -9.46 -29.21 44.41
CA ASP A 389 -9.43 -27.82 43.93
C ASP A 389 -8.00 -27.25 43.83
N ALA A 390 -7.03 -27.91 44.46
CA ALA A 390 -5.63 -27.51 44.48
C ALA A 390 -4.72 -28.76 44.54
N PRO A 391 -4.55 -29.49 43.41
CA PRO A 391 -3.71 -30.66 43.38
C PRO A 391 -2.24 -30.28 43.65
N ALA A 392 -1.52 -31.14 44.37
CA ALA A 392 -0.11 -30.96 44.61
C ALA A 392 0.68 -31.24 43.32
N LYS A 393 1.61 -30.35 42.96
CA LYS A 393 2.52 -30.58 41.83
C LYS A 393 3.63 -31.53 42.24
N PHE A 394 3.76 -32.66 41.54
CA PHE A 394 4.88 -33.57 41.71
C PHE A 394 5.79 -33.45 40.51
N ASP A 395 6.95 -32.83 40.71
CA ASP A 395 7.98 -32.71 39.69
C ASP A 395 8.82 -34.01 39.63
N PHE A 396 8.72 -34.71 38.50
CA PHE A 396 9.48 -35.92 38.21
C PHE A 396 10.81 -35.62 37.49
N SER A 397 11.14 -34.35 37.26
CA SER A 397 12.43 -33.95 36.71
C SER A 397 13.56 -34.27 37.70
N PRO A 398 14.69 -34.82 37.22
CA PRO A 398 15.91 -34.93 38.02
C PRO A 398 16.64 -33.58 38.16
N LEU A 399 16.17 -32.53 37.47
CA LEU A 399 16.77 -31.19 37.42
C LEU A 399 15.79 -30.14 37.95
N ALA A 400 16.29 -29.21 38.76
CA ALA A 400 15.60 -27.97 39.06
C ALA A 400 16.06 -26.90 38.06
N VAL A 401 15.14 -26.40 37.22
CA VAL A 401 15.45 -25.41 36.19
C VAL A 401 14.73 -24.11 36.50
N SER A 402 15.49 -23.01 36.54
CA SER A 402 14.97 -21.65 36.64
C SER A 402 15.57 -20.80 35.53
N VAL A 403 14.80 -19.85 35.02
CA VAL A 403 15.28 -18.82 34.09
C VAL A 403 14.80 -17.47 34.62
N GLY A 404 15.75 -16.58 34.89
CA GLY A 404 15.50 -15.23 35.35
C GLY A 404 14.89 -14.34 34.25
N PRO A 405 14.30 -13.19 34.63
CA PRO A 405 13.81 -12.19 33.67
C PRO A 405 14.92 -11.64 32.75
N ASP A 406 16.16 -11.74 33.20
CA ASP A 406 17.41 -11.38 32.55
C ASP A 406 18.08 -12.54 31.81
N GLY A 407 17.45 -13.72 31.77
CA GLY A 407 17.98 -14.87 31.01
C GLY A 407 19.02 -15.72 31.73
N VAL A 408 19.24 -15.51 33.04
CA VAL A 408 20.20 -16.29 33.88
C VAL A 408 19.52 -17.41 34.66
#